data_AF-A0A1F5V6S9-F1
#
_entry.id   AF-A0A1F5V6S9-F1
#
_cell.length_a   1.000
_cell.length_b   1.000
_cell.length_c   1.000
_cell.angle_alpha   90.00
_cell.angle_beta   90.00
_cell.angle_gamma   90.00
#
_symmetry.space_group_name_H-M   'P 1'
#
loop_
_entity.id
_entity.type
_entity.pdbx_description
1 polymer ?
#
loop_
_entity_poly.entity_id
_entity_poly.type
_entity_poly.pdbx_seq_one_letter_code
_entity_poly.pdbx_strand_id
1 'polypeptide(L)'
;MQYQNLKFGRIDWLAIKTCILLIAFATILLCSSAFAESENAFDSMNFAFNENYSNAQDVSSFYSKNLTIEERIACQKAIEGVYWKHRTWPKENHQPKPPLEAIVPDDVIRAKVEDTLRKSNAFEYYWQRPITGEQLQAEMERIGKNTKKPLIL
;
A
#
# COMPACT_ATOMS: atom_id res chain seq x y z
N MET A 1 47.73 13.21 -50.30
CA MET A 1 46.98 14.21 -49.51
C MET A 1 47.61 14.32 -48.15
N GLN A 2 48.14 15.48 -47.81
CA GLN A 2 48.76 15.77 -46.52
C GLN A 2 47.67 16.23 -45.53
N TYR A 3 47.60 15.61 -44.34
CA TYR A 3 46.85 16.18 -43.23
C TYR A 3 47.83 16.67 -42.16
N GLN A 4 47.82 18.00 -42.03
CA GLN A 4 48.62 18.80 -41.13
C GLN A 4 48.05 18.79 -39.70
N ASN A 5 49.00 18.88 -38.78
CA ASN A 5 48.88 19.06 -37.33
C ASN A 5 47.87 20.13 -36.89
N LEU A 6 47.00 19.78 -35.94
CA LEU A 6 46.33 20.73 -35.03
C LEU A 6 46.62 20.28 -33.60
N LYS A 7 47.62 20.90 -32.98
CA LYS A 7 47.98 20.72 -31.57
C LYS A 7 46.90 21.37 -30.70
N PHE A 8 45.93 20.60 -30.23
CA PHE A 8 45.01 21.05 -29.18
C PHE A 8 45.81 21.18 -27.88
N GLY A 9 45.97 22.41 -27.39
CA GLY A 9 46.66 22.72 -26.15
C GLY A 9 46.01 22.01 -24.96
N ARG A 10 46.83 21.57 -24.00
CA ARG A 10 46.42 20.91 -22.75
C ARG A 10 45.31 21.71 -22.07
N ILE A 11 44.08 21.23 -22.19
CA ILE A 11 42.93 21.75 -21.43
C ILE A 11 43.18 21.40 -19.96
N ASP A 12 43.28 22.42 -19.12
CA ASP A 12 43.57 22.25 -17.70
C ASP A 12 42.32 21.75 -16.97
N TRP A 13 42.11 20.43 -17.01
CA TRP A 13 40.94 19.74 -16.47
C TRP A 13 40.72 20.00 -14.97
N LEU A 14 41.76 20.41 -14.24
CA LEU A 14 41.62 20.85 -12.85
C LEU A 14 40.80 22.14 -12.75
N ALA A 15 41.04 23.12 -13.62
CA ALA A 15 40.32 24.39 -13.61
C ALA A 15 38.82 24.22 -13.95
N ILE A 16 38.51 23.25 -14.82
CA ILE A 16 37.11 22.93 -15.16
C ILE A 16 36.41 22.27 -13.98
N LYS A 17 37.05 21.30 -13.33
CA LYS A 17 36.48 20.62 -12.16
C LYS A 17 36.26 21.56 -10.98
N THR A 18 37.19 22.48 -10.73
CA THR A 18 37.03 23.47 -9.66
C THR A 18 35.90 24.46 -9.96
N CYS A 19 35.77 24.94 -11.20
CA CYS A 19 34.63 25.79 -11.58
C CYS A 19 33.28 25.08 -11.42
N ILE A 20 33.16 23.80 -11.78
CA ILE A 20 31.91 23.05 -11.61
C ILE A 20 31.55 22.88 -10.12
N LEU A 21 32.54 22.57 -9.27
CA LEU A 21 32.31 22.43 -7.83
C LEU A 21 31.92 23.76 -7.17
N LEU A 22 32.52 24.88 -7.58
CA LEU A 22 32.16 26.20 -7.07
C LEU A 22 30.75 26.62 -7.48
N ILE A 23 30.34 26.31 -8.72
CA ILE A 23 28.98 26.57 -9.20
C ILE A 23 27.97 25.72 -8.41
N ALA A 24 28.24 24.43 -8.20
CA ALA A 24 27.36 23.56 -7.43
C ALA A 24 27.24 23.97 -5.96
N PHE A 25 28.33 24.44 -5.34
CA PHE A 25 28.30 24.93 -3.97
C PHE A 25 27.51 26.24 -3.85
N ALA A 26 27.68 27.15 -4.82
CA ALA A 26 26.93 28.41 -4.87
C ALA A 26 25.42 28.18 -5.07
N THR A 27 25.02 27.20 -5.89
CA THR A 27 23.59 26.86 -6.06
C THR A 27 22.97 26.25 -4.81
N ILE A 28 23.71 25.41 -4.08
CA ILE A 28 23.25 24.83 -2.81
C ILE A 28 23.06 25.94 -1.75
N LEU A 29 23.99 26.90 -1.67
CA LEU A 29 23.90 28.05 -0.77
C LEU A 29 22.74 29.00 -1.13
N LEU A 30 22.51 29.26 -2.43
CA LEU A 30 21.40 30.07 -2.91
C LEU A 30 20.02 29.39 -2.73
N CYS A 31 19.96 28.05 -2.76
CA CYS A 31 18.73 27.30 -2.48
C CYS A 31 18.37 27.25 -0.99
N SER A 32 19.35 27.39 -0.10
CA SER A 32 19.12 27.31 1.35
C SER A 32 18.32 28.50 1.89
N SER A 33 18.44 29.68 1.29
CA SER A 33 17.67 30.88 1.70
C SER A 33 16.23 30.89 1.21
N ALA A 34 15.83 29.98 0.31
CA ALA A 34 14.44 29.83 -0.15
C ALA A 34 13.66 28.76 0.63
N PHE A 35 14.32 28.00 1.52
CA PHE A 35 13.74 26.89 2.27
C PHE A 35 13.28 27.26 3.69
N ALA A 36 13.25 28.55 4.04
CA ALA A 36 12.87 29.02 5.38
C ALA A 36 11.39 29.45 5.52
N GLU A 37 10.58 29.38 4.46
CA GLU A 37 9.16 29.81 4.48
C GLU A 37 8.14 28.67 4.25
N SER A 38 8.57 27.40 4.15
CA SER A 38 7.65 26.28 3.83
C SER A 38 7.37 25.29 4.96
N GLU A 39 8.03 25.42 6.12
CA GLU A 39 7.88 24.46 7.22
C GLU A 39 6.43 24.42 7.76
N ASN A 40 5.72 25.55 7.72
CA ASN A 40 4.36 25.69 8.24
C ASN A 40 3.31 24.93 7.38
N ALA A 41 3.55 24.86 6.07
CA ALA A 41 2.64 24.20 5.12
C ALA A 41 2.86 22.68 5.10
N PHE A 42 4.09 22.23 5.35
CA PHE A 42 4.40 20.81 5.48
C PHE A 42 3.89 20.24 6.81
N ASP A 43 3.99 20.98 7.91
CA ASP A 43 3.50 20.54 9.22
C ASP A 43 1.97 20.40 9.28
N SER A 44 1.24 21.32 8.64
CA SER A 44 -0.23 21.25 8.53
C SER A 44 -0.68 20.03 7.72
N MET A 45 0.08 19.67 6.69
CA MET A 45 -0.18 18.48 5.86
C MET A 45 0.17 17.19 6.60
N ASN A 46 1.28 17.18 7.33
CA ASN A 46 1.71 16.06 8.16
C ASN A 46 0.73 15.80 9.31
N PHE A 47 0.17 16.83 9.95
CA PHE A 47 -0.81 16.65 11.03
C PHE A 47 -2.10 15.96 10.53
N ALA A 48 -2.63 16.40 9.39
CA ALA A 48 -3.79 15.77 8.75
C ALA A 48 -3.50 14.36 8.20
N PHE A 49 -2.25 14.07 7.80
CA PHE A 49 -1.82 12.72 7.44
C PHE A 49 -1.66 11.82 8.68
N ASN A 50 -1.20 12.37 9.82
CA ASN A 50 -0.90 11.60 11.03
C ASN A 50 -2.16 11.05 11.73
N GLU A 51 -3.29 11.76 11.67
CA GLU A 51 -4.58 11.24 12.19
C GLU A 51 -5.05 9.99 11.41
N ASN A 52 -4.82 9.95 10.09
CA ASN A 52 -5.12 8.76 9.28
C ASN A 52 -4.11 7.62 9.52
N TYR A 53 -2.83 7.94 9.79
CA TYR A 53 -1.79 6.95 10.10
C TYR A 53 -1.93 6.31 11.48
N SER A 54 -2.52 7.00 12.45
CA SER A 54 -2.78 6.45 13.79
C SER A 54 -3.79 5.29 13.73
N ASN A 55 -4.79 5.38 12.85
CA ASN A 55 -5.71 4.26 12.58
C ASN A 55 -4.99 3.09 11.89
N ALA A 56 -4.05 3.37 10.97
CA ALA A 56 -3.24 2.34 10.33
C ALA A 56 -2.30 1.60 11.30
N GLN A 57 -1.79 2.29 12.34
CA GLN A 57 -1.02 1.66 13.43
C GLN A 57 -1.87 0.72 14.30
N ASP A 58 -3.15 1.03 14.51
CA ASP A 58 -4.06 0.12 15.20
C ASP A 58 -4.29 -1.15 14.37
N VAL A 59 -4.46 -1.03 13.03
CA VAL A 59 -4.48 -2.20 12.13
C VAL A 59 -3.16 -2.97 12.15
N SER A 60 -2.03 -2.27 12.33
CA SER A 60 -0.69 -2.89 12.41
C SER A 60 -0.54 -3.82 13.62
N SER A 61 -1.11 -3.44 14.77
CA SER A 61 -1.15 -4.24 16.00
C SER A 61 -1.90 -5.57 15.81
N PHE A 62 -2.93 -5.61 14.96
CA PHE A 62 -3.65 -6.84 14.63
C PHE A 62 -2.82 -7.84 13.82
N TYR A 63 -1.82 -7.40 13.04
CA TYR A 63 -0.95 -8.33 12.30
C TYR A 63 0.02 -9.08 13.23
N SER A 64 0.30 -8.54 14.41
CA SER A 64 1.22 -9.16 15.39
C SER A 64 0.53 -10.19 16.29
N LYS A 65 -0.81 -10.21 16.32
CA LYS A 65 -1.61 -11.13 17.13
C LYS A 65 -2.27 -12.19 16.25
N ASN A 66 -1.99 -13.47 16.52
CA ASN A 66 -2.67 -14.57 15.85
C ASN A 66 -4.17 -14.53 16.17
N LEU A 67 -5.01 -14.24 15.17
CA LEU A 67 -6.47 -14.24 15.32
C LEU A 67 -6.98 -15.63 15.72
N THR A 68 -7.80 -15.66 16.77
CA THR A 68 -8.54 -16.84 17.21
C THR A 68 -9.57 -17.28 16.17
N ILE A 69 -10.09 -18.51 16.31
CA ILE A 69 -11.10 -19.02 15.37
C ILE A 69 -12.38 -18.18 15.38
N GLU A 70 -12.83 -17.72 16.55
CA GLU A 70 -14.05 -16.93 16.68
C GLU A 70 -13.87 -15.51 16.11
N GLU A 71 -12.69 -14.90 16.30
CA GLU A 71 -12.36 -13.62 15.64
C GLU A 71 -12.35 -13.76 14.11
N ARG A 72 -11.80 -14.87 13.57
CA ARG A 72 -11.83 -15.14 12.13
C ARG A 72 -13.25 -15.35 11.60
N ILE A 73 -14.12 -16.00 12.36
CA ILE A 73 -15.54 -16.15 12.03
C ILE A 73 -16.23 -14.78 12.00
N ALA A 74 -15.97 -13.94 13.00
CA ALA A 74 -16.49 -12.57 13.02
C ALA A 74 -16.01 -11.74 11.81
N CYS A 75 -14.73 -11.83 11.45
CA CYS A 75 -14.19 -11.19 10.25
C CYS A 75 -14.87 -11.74 8.98
N GLN A 76 -15.01 -13.06 8.85
CA GLN A 76 -15.68 -13.67 7.70
C GLN A 76 -17.14 -13.22 7.59
N LYS A 77 -17.87 -13.15 8.71
CA LYS A 77 -19.25 -12.64 8.75
C LYS A 77 -19.33 -11.19 8.31
N ALA A 78 -18.39 -10.34 8.73
CA ALA A 78 -18.32 -8.94 8.29
C ALA A 78 -18.09 -8.84 6.77
N ILE A 79 -17.18 -9.65 6.21
CA ILE A 79 -16.92 -9.73 4.77
C ILE A 79 -18.19 -10.15 4.01
N GLU A 80 -18.87 -11.20 4.45
CA GLU A 80 -20.13 -11.66 3.85
C GLU A 80 -21.22 -10.58 3.95
N GLY A 81 -21.26 -9.82 5.05
CA GLY A 81 -22.16 -8.68 5.22
C GLY A 81 -21.92 -7.58 4.18
N VAL A 82 -20.66 -7.24 3.91
CA VAL A 82 -20.30 -6.30 2.84
C VAL A 82 -20.72 -6.85 1.48
N TYR A 83 -20.35 -8.10 1.15
CA TYR A 83 -20.75 -8.73 -0.12
C TYR A 83 -22.27 -8.74 -0.30
N TRP A 84 -23.01 -9.13 0.74
CA TRP A 84 -24.45 -9.19 0.70
C TRP A 84 -25.03 -7.79 0.52
N LYS A 85 -24.58 -6.79 1.26
CA LYS A 85 -25.02 -5.38 1.10
C LYS A 85 -24.86 -4.89 -0.33
N HIS A 86 -23.71 -5.16 -0.94
CA HIS A 86 -23.40 -4.73 -2.31
C HIS A 86 -23.97 -5.65 -3.40
N ARG A 87 -24.52 -6.81 -3.05
CA ARG A 87 -25.17 -7.68 -4.02
C ARG A 87 -26.44 -7.03 -4.57
N THR A 88 -26.54 -6.94 -5.89
CA THR A 88 -27.74 -6.48 -6.59
C THR A 88 -28.96 -7.29 -6.17
N TRP A 89 -30.01 -6.60 -5.73
CA TRP A 89 -31.32 -7.18 -5.52
C TRP A 89 -32.23 -6.74 -6.67
N PRO A 90 -32.60 -7.63 -7.60
CA PRO A 90 -33.40 -7.27 -8.77
C PRO A 90 -34.74 -6.66 -8.39
N LYS A 91 -35.25 -5.73 -9.21
CA LYS A 91 -36.54 -5.07 -8.96
C LYS A 91 -37.72 -6.02 -9.18
N GLU A 92 -37.50 -7.09 -9.94
CA GLU A 92 -38.43 -8.18 -10.21
C GLU A 92 -38.68 -9.04 -8.95
N ASN A 93 -37.77 -8.98 -7.97
CA ASN A 93 -37.99 -9.65 -6.70
C ASN A 93 -39.01 -8.86 -5.87
N HIS A 94 -40.25 -9.38 -5.84
CA HIS A 94 -41.34 -8.82 -5.06
C HIS A 94 -41.15 -8.91 -3.54
N GLN A 95 -40.21 -9.75 -3.09
CA GLN A 95 -39.88 -9.91 -1.68
C GLN A 95 -38.75 -8.97 -1.25
N PRO A 96 -38.76 -8.47 0.00
CA PRO A 96 -37.65 -7.70 0.53
C PRO A 96 -36.38 -8.56 0.54
N LYS A 97 -35.23 -7.89 0.39
CA LYS A 97 -33.92 -8.54 0.46
C LYS A 97 -33.78 -9.24 1.83
N PRO A 98 -33.54 -10.56 1.87
CA PRO A 98 -33.42 -11.27 3.15
C PRO A 98 -32.24 -10.76 3.98
N PRO A 99 -32.28 -10.93 5.32
CA PRO A 99 -31.11 -10.74 6.16
C PRO A 99 -30.01 -11.76 5.80
N LEU A 100 -28.75 -11.43 6.13
CA LEU A 100 -27.59 -12.27 5.76
C LEU A 100 -27.72 -13.68 6.35
N GLU A 101 -28.12 -13.76 7.61
CA GLU A 101 -28.21 -15.00 8.40
C GLU A 101 -29.22 -15.99 7.81
N ALA A 102 -30.22 -15.50 7.06
CA ALA A 102 -31.19 -16.35 6.38
C ALA A 102 -30.62 -17.04 5.12
N ILE A 103 -29.53 -16.51 4.56
CA ILE A 103 -28.92 -16.99 3.30
C ILE A 103 -27.59 -17.67 3.57
N VAL A 104 -26.84 -17.17 4.54
CA VAL A 104 -25.55 -17.70 4.97
C VAL A 104 -25.62 -17.90 6.48
N PRO A 105 -26.03 -19.09 6.93
CA PRO A 105 -26.06 -19.40 8.35
C PRO A 105 -24.65 -19.55 8.92
N ASP A 106 -24.52 -19.45 10.24
CA ASP A 106 -23.21 -19.36 10.93
C ASP A 106 -22.35 -20.63 10.78
N ASP A 107 -22.97 -21.80 10.58
CA ASP A 107 -22.28 -23.06 10.30
C ASP A 107 -21.55 -23.03 8.95
N VAL A 108 -22.18 -22.44 7.92
CA VAL A 108 -21.57 -22.21 6.61
C VAL A 108 -20.40 -21.23 6.71
N ILE A 109 -20.52 -20.19 7.53
CA ILE A 109 -19.42 -19.24 7.78
C ILE A 109 -18.23 -19.95 8.43
N ARG A 110 -18.49 -20.78 9.46
CA ARG A 110 -17.46 -21.56 10.15
C ARG A 110 -16.75 -22.52 9.19
N ALA A 111 -17.51 -23.27 8.39
CA ALA A 111 -16.97 -24.17 7.38
C ALA A 111 -16.06 -23.45 6.36
N LYS A 112 -16.43 -22.24 5.93
CA LYS A 112 -15.58 -21.41 5.04
C LYS A 112 -14.26 -21.00 5.70
N VAL A 113 -14.30 -20.62 6.98
CA VAL A 113 -13.08 -20.28 7.72
C VAL A 113 -12.16 -21.49 7.84
N GLU A 114 -12.70 -22.65 8.22
CA GLU A 114 -11.93 -23.90 8.33
C GLU A 114 -11.33 -24.33 6.98
N ASP A 115 -12.10 -24.24 5.90
CA ASP A 115 -11.61 -24.53 4.55
C ASP A 115 -10.48 -23.58 4.13
N THR A 116 -10.62 -22.28 4.42
CA THR A 116 -9.59 -21.28 4.15
C THR A 116 -8.30 -21.58 4.93
N LEU A 117 -8.42 -21.91 6.23
CA LEU A 117 -7.27 -22.27 7.05
C LEU A 117 -6.60 -23.56 6.55
N ARG A 118 -7.38 -24.57 6.16
CA ARG A 118 -6.86 -25.82 5.58
C ARG A 118 -6.06 -25.54 4.30
N LYS A 119 -6.55 -24.66 3.43
CA LYS A 119 -5.86 -24.24 2.21
C LYS A 119 -4.57 -23.49 2.53
N SER A 120 -4.60 -22.52 3.46
CA SER A 120 -3.41 -21.79 3.89
C SER A 120 -2.35 -22.71 4.49
N ASN A 121 -2.74 -23.68 5.32
CA ASN A 121 -1.83 -24.65 5.90
C ASN A 121 -1.27 -25.62 4.84
N ALA A 122 -2.02 -25.94 3.79
CA ALA A 122 -1.53 -26.77 2.69
C ALA A 122 -0.38 -26.09 1.93
N PHE A 123 -0.38 -24.76 1.79
CA PHE A 123 0.73 -24.03 1.19
C PHE A 123 2.03 -24.18 1.98
N GLU A 124 1.94 -24.12 3.31
CA GLU A 124 3.08 -24.38 4.19
C GLU A 124 3.53 -25.83 4.07
N TYR A 125 2.60 -26.79 4.17
CA TYR A 125 2.95 -28.21 4.20
C TYR A 125 3.59 -28.69 2.88
N TYR A 126 2.92 -28.44 1.75
CA TYR A 126 3.35 -29.00 0.45
C TYR A 126 4.42 -28.16 -0.24
N TRP A 127 4.42 -26.84 -0.06
CA TRP A 127 5.34 -25.92 -0.76
C TRP A 127 6.33 -25.22 0.16
N GLN A 128 6.30 -25.47 1.47
CA GLN A 128 7.18 -24.83 2.47
C GLN A 128 7.14 -23.30 2.37
N ARG A 129 5.97 -22.78 1.98
CA ARG A 129 5.75 -21.35 1.74
C ARG A 129 4.46 -20.92 2.45
N PRO A 130 4.52 -20.60 3.75
CA PRO A 130 3.36 -20.10 4.47
C PRO A 130 2.89 -18.76 3.90
N ILE A 131 1.58 -18.53 3.98
CA ILE A 131 0.96 -17.25 3.62
C ILE A 131 1.05 -16.32 4.83
N THR A 132 1.73 -15.18 4.68
CA THR A 132 1.92 -14.21 5.78
C THR A 132 0.99 -13.00 5.63
N GLY A 133 0.76 -12.28 6.74
CA GLY A 133 -0.05 -11.06 6.73
C GLY A 133 0.52 -9.99 5.79
N GLU A 134 1.84 -9.86 5.74
CA GLU A 134 2.54 -8.90 4.87
C GLU A 134 2.33 -9.24 3.39
N GLN A 135 2.31 -10.52 3.03
CA GLN A 135 2.02 -10.94 1.65
C GLN A 135 0.58 -10.61 1.26
N LEU A 136 -0.37 -10.81 2.16
CA LEU A 136 -1.77 -10.45 1.93
C LEU A 136 -1.96 -8.93 1.81
N GLN A 137 -1.30 -8.16 2.67
CA GLN A 137 -1.33 -6.69 2.63
C GLN A 137 -0.70 -6.16 1.34
N ALA A 138 0.45 -6.69 0.93
CA ALA A 138 1.09 -6.34 -0.33
C ALA A 138 0.19 -6.67 -1.54
N GLU A 139 -0.54 -7.79 -1.47
CA GLU A 139 -1.49 -8.16 -2.51
C GLU A 139 -2.71 -7.23 -2.55
N MET A 140 -3.24 -6.83 -1.40
CA MET A 140 -4.29 -5.80 -1.31
C MET A 140 -3.84 -4.47 -1.92
N GLU A 141 -2.62 -4.03 -1.62
CA GLU A 141 -2.04 -2.82 -2.20
C GLU A 141 -1.85 -2.95 -3.72
N ARG A 142 -1.41 -4.12 -4.19
CA ARG A 142 -1.26 -4.40 -5.63
C ARG A 142 -2.61 -4.34 -6.34
N ILE A 143 -3.66 -4.92 -5.76
CA ILE A 143 -5.02 -4.85 -6.30
C ILE A 143 -5.54 -3.41 -6.27
N GLY A 144 -5.32 -2.69 -5.17
CA GLY A 144 -5.73 -1.31 -4.99
C GLY A 144 -5.10 -0.37 -6.01
N LYS A 145 -3.79 -0.49 -6.26
CA LYS A 145 -3.07 0.28 -7.30
C LYS A 145 -3.67 0.10 -8.70
N ASN A 146 -4.24 -1.07 -8.98
CA ASN A 146 -4.80 -1.42 -10.29
C ASN A 146 -6.33 -1.20 -10.38
N THR A 147 -6.96 -0.59 -9.37
CA THR A 147 -8.38 -0.25 -9.42
C THR A 147 -8.64 1.09 -10.12
N LYS A 148 -9.88 1.31 -10.58
CA LYS A 148 -10.27 2.55 -11.28
C LYS A 148 -10.20 3.79 -10.37
N LYS A 149 -10.20 3.62 -9.05
CA LYS A 149 -10.14 4.69 -8.05
C LYS A 149 -9.19 4.30 -6.90
N PRO A 150 -7.88 4.39 -7.11
CA PRO A 150 -6.87 3.85 -6.18
C PRO A 150 -6.76 4.61 -4.85
N LEU A 151 -7.31 5.84 -4.76
CA LEU A 151 -7.24 6.71 -3.57
C LEU A 151 -8.45 6.57 -2.62
N ILE A 152 -9.34 5.60 -2.83
CA ILE A 152 -10.57 5.40 -2.03
C ILE A 152 -10.55 4.06 -1.28
N LEU A 153 -9.36 3.59 -0.91
CA LEU A 153 -9.16 2.41 -0.07
C LEU A 153 -8.60 2.87 1.27
#